data_AF-A0A8B3NJD8-F1
#
_entry.id   AF-A0A8B3NJD8-F1
#
_cell.length_a   1.000
_cell.length_b   1.000
_cell.length_c   1.000
_cell.angle_alpha   90.00
_cell.angle_beta   90.00
_cell.angle_gamma   90.00
#
_symmetry.space_group_name_H-M   'P 1'
#
loop_
_entity.id
_entity.type
_entity.pdbx_description
1 polymer ?
#
loop_
_entity_poly.entity_id
_entity_poly.type
_entity_poly.pdbx_seq_one_letter_code
_entity_poly.pdbx_strand_id
1 'polypeptide(L)' 'MTIAVTKVRVEDKLYQNRYLVDSGRPHIIVRPHEKPSANLLALTYVCPAKCYELNDRGQVEITADGCMECGTCRIL' A
#
# COMPACT_ATOMS: atom_id res chain seq x y z
N MET A 1 8.93 -18.39 -28.57
CA MET A 1 9.53 -18.14 -27.24
C MET A 1 8.43 -17.64 -26.32
N THR A 2 7.87 -18.51 -25.48
CA THR A 2 6.90 -18.14 -24.46
C THR A 2 7.69 -17.51 -23.32
N ILE A 3 7.60 -16.19 -23.17
CA ILE A 3 8.17 -15.50 -22.02
C ILE A 3 7.34 -15.93 -20.82
N ALA A 4 7.94 -16.70 -19.91
CA ALA A 4 7.39 -16.86 -18.58
C ALA A 4 7.36 -15.47 -17.96
N VAL A 5 6.17 -14.86 -17.87
CA VAL A 5 5.99 -13.61 -17.14
C VAL A 5 6.18 -13.94 -15.67
N THR A 6 7.40 -13.80 -15.18
CA THR A 6 7.69 -13.78 -13.75
C THR A 6 6.78 -12.72 -13.12
N LYS A 7 6.06 -13.10 -12.07
CA LYS A 7 5.16 -12.20 -11.34
C LYS A 7 5.97 -11.05 -10.75
N VAL A 8 6.03 -9.92 -11.48
CA VAL A 8 6.75 -8.72 -11.04
C VAL A 8 6.07 -8.18 -9.79
N ARG A 9 6.84 -7.98 -8.73
CA ARG A 9 6.30 -7.42 -7.49
C ARG A 9 6.20 -5.90 -7.62
N VAL A 10 5.24 -5.29 -6.92
CA VAL A 10 5.10 -3.83 -6.91
C VAL A 10 6.36 -3.19 -6.34
N GLU A 11 6.95 -3.79 -5.30
CA GLU A 11 8.16 -3.27 -4.65
C GLU A 11 9.36 -3.20 -5.60
N ASP A 12 9.49 -4.16 -6.53
CA ASP A 12 10.55 -4.16 -7.56
C ASP A 12 10.46 -2.93 -8.48
N LYS A 13 9.23 -2.46 -8.74
CA LYS A 13 8.98 -1.24 -9.52
C LYS A 13 9.26 0.00 -8.68
N LEU A 14 8.78 0.02 -7.43
CA LEU A 14 8.97 1.17 -6.54
C LEU A 14 10.44 1.41 -6.20
N TYR A 15 11.29 0.37 -6.19
CA TYR A 15 12.73 0.52 -5.98
C TYR A 15 13.41 1.43 -7.02
N GLN A 16 12.82 1.61 -8.20
CA GLN A 16 13.33 2.52 -9.24
C GLN A 16 13.00 3.99 -8.97
N ASN A 17 12.07 4.25 -8.06
CA ASN A 17 11.71 5.61 -7.66
C ASN A 17 12.67 6.12 -6.58
N ARG A 18 12.88 7.43 -6.57
CA ARG A 18 13.64 8.10 -5.52
C ARG A 18 12.69 8.66 -4.46
N TYR A 19 12.89 8.25 -3.22
CA TYR A 19 12.14 8.74 -2.06
C TYR A 19 13.06 9.48 -1.09
N LEU A 20 12.51 10.47 -0.41
CA LEU A 20 13.05 11.01 0.83
C LEU A 20 11.97 10.80 1.90
N VAL A 21 12.17 9.81 2.76
CA VAL A 21 11.19 9.43 3.78
C VAL A 21 11.29 10.38 4.98
N ASP A 22 10.17 11.01 5.37
CA ASP A 22 10.06 11.81 6.61
C ASP A 22 9.80 10.88 7.81
N SER A 23 10.87 10.20 8.24
CA SER A 23 10.83 9.19 9.29
C SER A 23 10.20 9.73 10.59
N GLY A 24 9.24 8.99 11.13
CA GLY A 24 8.52 9.37 12.36
C GLY A 24 7.35 10.35 12.14
N ARG A 25 7.12 10.82 10.91
CA ARG A 25 6.01 11.72 10.57
C ARG A 25 5.17 11.15 9.41
N PRO A 26 4.44 10.04 9.64
CA PRO A 26 3.64 9.42 8.58
C PRO A 26 2.51 10.35 8.13
N HIS A 27 2.35 10.51 6.82
CA HIS A 27 1.31 11.36 6.21
C HIS A 27 -0.04 10.65 6.04
N ILE A 28 -0.09 9.33 6.29
CA ILE A 28 -1.32 8.54 6.30
C ILE A 28 -1.48 7.91 7.69
N ILE A 29 -2.69 8.03 8.25
CA ILE A 29 -3.04 7.45 9.54
C ILE A 29 -4.30 6.60 9.35
N VAL A 30 -4.18 5.29 9.55
CA VAL A 30 -5.33 4.39 9.58
C VAL A 30 -5.94 4.44 10.98
N ARG A 31 -7.25 4.68 11.07
CA ARG A 31 -7.95 4.71 12.36
C ARG A 31 -7.98 3.30 12.96
N PRO A 32 -7.91 3.17 14.30
CA PRO A 32 -8.10 1.89 14.97
C PRO A 32 -9.40 1.22 14.54
N HIS A 33 -9.35 -0.09 14.30
CA HIS A 33 -10.50 -0.87 13.86
C HIS A 33 -10.36 -2.33 14.32
N GLU A 34 -11.48 -2.94 14.72
CA GLU A 34 -11.54 -4.38 14.99
C GLU A 34 -11.68 -5.20 13.70
N LYS A 35 -12.44 -4.66 12.75
CA LYS A 35 -12.61 -5.21 11.39
C LYS A 35 -12.48 -4.07 10.39
N PRO A 36 -11.76 -4.26 9.27
CA PRO A 36 -11.60 -3.22 8.27
C PRO A 36 -12.95 -2.89 7.62
N SER A 37 -13.18 -1.62 7.32
CA SER A 37 -14.31 -1.23 6.47
C SER A 37 -14.12 -1.78 5.06
N ALA A 38 -15.21 -1.84 4.28
CA ALA A 38 -15.13 -2.27 2.88
C ALA A 38 -14.12 -1.42 2.07
N ASN A 39 -14.10 -0.11 2.31
CA ASN A 39 -13.18 0.80 1.64
C ASN A 39 -11.73 0.55 2.09
N LEU A 40 -11.48 0.37 3.39
CA LEU A 40 -10.14 0.07 3.90
C LEU A 40 -9.62 -1.27 3.35
N LEU A 41 -10.47 -2.29 3.26
CA LEU A 41 -10.10 -3.57 2.65
C LEU A 41 -9.83 -3.41 1.15
N ALA A 42 -10.63 -2.62 0.44
CA ALA A 42 -10.43 -2.36 -0.99
C ALA A 42 -9.06 -1.70 -1.28
N LEU A 43 -8.50 -0.92 -0.35
CA LEU A 43 -7.17 -0.33 -0.49
C LEU A 43 -6.04 -1.36 -0.64
N THR A 44 -6.22 -2.59 -0.17
CA THR A 44 -5.26 -3.70 -0.37
C THR A 44 -5.16 -4.13 -1.84
N TYR A 45 -6.15 -3.77 -2.67
CA TYR A 45 -6.21 -4.08 -4.10
C TYR A 45 -5.97 -2.86 -4.97
N VAL A 46 -6.46 -1.69 -4.56
CA VAL A 46 -6.46 -0.48 -5.43
C VAL A 46 -5.31 0.48 -5.17
N CYS A 47 -4.60 0.36 -4.04
CA CYS A 47 -3.43 1.21 -3.80
C CYS A 47 -2.33 0.87 -4.83
N PRO A 48 -1.91 1.82 -5.70
CA PRO A 48 -0.95 1.53 -6.75
C PRO A 48 0.45 1.23 -6.22
N ALA A 49 0.76 1.69 -4.99
CA ALA A 49 2.02 1.48 -4.31
C ALA A 49 1.99 0.30 -3.32
N LYS A 50 0.87 -0.45 -3.25
CA LYS A 50 0.70 -1.57 -2.32
C LYS A 50 1.02 -1.18 -0.86
N CYS A 51 0.63 0.04 -0.45
CA CYS A 51 0.87 0.53 0.91
C CYS A 51 0.02 -0.18 1.97
N TYR A 52 -1.04 -0.89 1.59
CA TYR A 52 -2.00 -1.51 2.51
C TYR A 52 -1.96 -3.03 2.35
N GLU A 53 -1.87 -3.74 3.48
CA GLU A 53 -1.88 -5.21 3.50
C GLU A 53 -2.78 -5.72 4.63
N LEU A 54 -3.41 -6.88 4.42
CA LEU A 54 -4.17 -7.57 5.45
C LEU A 54 -3.23 -8.48 6.23
N ASN A 55 -3.18 -8.32 7.55
CA ASN A 55 -2.39 -9.18 8.42
C ASN A 55 -3.14 -10.47 8.82
N ASP A 56 -2.44 -11.40 9.48
CA ASP A 56 -3.01 -12.68 9.92
C ASP A 56 -4.16 -12.56 10.94
N ARG A 57 -4.33 -11.39 11.56
CA ARG A 57 -5.43 -11.08 12.47
C ARG A 57 -6.65 -10.50 11.76
N GLY A 58 -6.58 -10.35 10.44
CA GLY A 58 -7.65 -9.76 9.63
C GLY A 58 -7.77 -8.24 9.76
N GLN A 59 -6.72 -7.56 10.23
CA GLN A 59 -6.63 -6.10 10.27
C GLN A 59 -5.81 -5.58 9.08
N VAL A 60 -6.10 -4.36 8.64
CA VAL A 60 -5.33 -3.71 7.58
C VAL A 60 -4.22 -2.86 8.19
N GLU A 61 -2.99 -3.18 7.84
CA GLU A 61 -1.78 -2.44 8.19
C GLU A 61 -1.31 -1.58 7.02
N ILE A 62 -0.49 -0.58 7.33
CA ILE A 62 0.01 0.38 6.35
C ILE A 62 1.52 0.56 6.43
N THR A 63 2.19 0.54 5.27
CA THR A 63 3.58 0.97 5.07
C THR A 63 3.61 2.06 4.00
N ALA A 64 3.81 3.31 4.42
CA ALA A 64 3.67 4.48 3.55
C ALA A 64 4.97 4.92 2.86
N ASP A 65 6.10 4.26 3.11
CA ASP A 65 7.42 4.66 2.61
C ASP A 65 7.51 4.67 1.07
N GLY A 66 6.74 3.80 0.41
CA GLY A 66 6.62 3.75 -1.05
C GLY A 66 5.45 4.55 -1.62
N CYS A 67 4.69 5.27 -0.79
CA CYS A 67 3.51 6.02 -1.22
C CYS A 67 3.87 7.04 -2.31
N MET A 68 3.09 7.06 -3.39
CA MET A 68 3.27 8.01 -4.50
C MET A 68 2.40 9.26 -4.34
N GLU A 69 1.78 9.47 -3.18
CA GLU A 69 0.89 10.59 -2.89
C GLU A 69 -0.29 10.75 -3.89
N CYS A 70 -0.68 9.66 -4.55
CA CYS A 70 -1.72 9.66 -5.59
C CYS A 70 -3.14 10.01 -5.10
N GLY A 71 -3.39 9.95 -3.79
CA GLY A 71 -4.68 10.31 -3.19
C GLY A 71 -5.81 9.27 -3.33
N THR A 72 -5.62 8.14 -4.01
CA THR A 72 -6.66 7.08 -4.14
C THR A 72 -7.24 6.68 -2.78
N CYS A 73 -6.39 6.52 -1.77
CA CYS A 73 -6.78 6.16 -0.41
C CYS A 73 -7.50 7.25 0.38
N ARG A 74 -7.50 8.49 -0.12
CA ARG A 74 -8.27 9.60 0.46
C ARG A 74 -9.67 9.67 -0.14
N ILE A 75 -9.82 9.28 -1.40
CA ILE A 75 -11.08 9.39 -2.15
C ILE A 75 -11.99 8.19 -1.91
N LEU A 76 -11.40 6.99 -1.84
CA LEU A 76 -12.14 5.77 -1.52
C LEU A 76 -12.47 5.70 -0.03
#